data_AF-G9IDG2-F1
#
_entry.id   AF-G9IDG2-F1
#
_cell.length_a   1.000
_cell.length_b   1.000
_cell.length_c   1.000
_cell.angle_alpha   90.00
_cell.angle_beta   90.00
_cell.angle_gamma   90.00
#
_symmetry.space_group_name_H-M   'P 1'
#
loop_
_entity.id
_entity.type
_entity.pdbx_description
1 polymer ?
#
loop_
_entity_poly.entity_id
_entity_poly.type
_entity_poly.pdbx_seq_one_letter_code
_entity_poly.pdbx_strand_id
1 'polypeptide(L)'
;LTVPLLICEFYLILAAATNVAGSLFKKLLVGSLVMLVFGYMGEAGIMAAWPAFIIGCLAWVYMIYELWAGEGKSACNTASPAVQSAYNTMMYIIIF
;
A
#
# COMPACT_ATOMS: atom_id res chain seq x y z
N LEU A 1 4.50 13.16 -3.29
CA LEU A 1 3.38 13.87 -2.62
C LEU A 1 2.05 13.13 -2.74
N THR A 2 1.74 12.51 -3.88
CA THR A 2 0.43 11.89 -4.16
C THR A 2 0.24 10.47 -3.61
N VAL A 3 1.30 9.66 -3.56
CA VAL A 3 1.22 8.26 -3.08
C VAL A 3 0.78 8.17 -1.60
N PRO A 4 1.36 8.94 -0.66
CA PRO A 4 0.88 8.92 0.73
C PRO A 4 -0.57 9.44 0.86
N LEU A 5 -0.97 10.40 0.02
CA LEU A 5 -2.33 10.94 0.02
C LEU A 5 -3.34 9.88 -0.42
N LEU A 6 -3.02 9.10 -1.46
CA LEU A 6 -3.83 7.98 -1.95
C LEU A 6 -4.04 6.91 -0.85
N ILE A 7 -2.99 6.62 -0.07
CA ILE A 7 -3.05 5.66 1.05
C ILE A 7 -3.92 6.21 2.20
N CYS A 8 -3.92 7.53 2.42
CA CYS A 8 -4.80 8.17 3.41
C CYS A 8 -6.29 8.13 3.00
N GLU A 9 -6.61 8.38 1.74
CA GLU A 9 -8.00 8.22 1.24
C GLU A 9 -8.50 6.78 1.41
N PHE A 10 -7.63 5.81 1.12
CA PHE A 10 -7.92 4.39 1.32
C PHE A 10 -8.20 4.05 2.79
N TYR A 11 -7.41 4.61 3.72
CA TYR A 11 -7.66 4.47 5.15
C TYR A 11 -9.02 5.01 5.56
N LEU A 12 -9.43 6.18 5.07
CA LEU A 12 -10.72 6.77 5.43
C LEU A 12 -11.91 5.90 4.97
N ILE A 13 -11.82 5.30 3.77
CA ILE A 13 -12.84 4.39 3.25
C ILE A 13 -12.90 3.10 4.07
N LEU A 14 -11.74 2.51 4.41
CA LEU A 14 -11.69 1.28 5.19
C LEU A 14 -12.00 1.48 6.68
N ALA A 15 -11.67 2.63 7.25
CA ALA A 15 -11.95 2.95 8.64
C ALA A 15 -13.45 3.11 8.89
N ALA A 16 -14.19 3.57 7.88
CA ALA A 16 -15.65 3.62 7.93
C ALA A 16 -16.31 2.23 7.87
N ALA A 17 -15.61 1.21 7.34
CA ALA A 17 -16.17 -0.10 7.06
C ALA A 17 -15.62 -1.23 7.93
N THR A 18 -14.44 -1.06 8.56
CA THR A 18 -13.68 -2.16 9.17
C THR A 18 -12.87 -1.66 10.38
N ASN A 19 -12.71 -2.52 11.39
CA ASN A 19 -11.92 -2.19 12.59
C ASN A 19 -10.40 -2.42 12.41
N VAL A 20 -9.98 -3.00 11.28
CA VAL A 20 -8.58 -3.34 10.94
C VAL A 20 -7.88 -2.27 10.09
N ALA A 21 -8.62 -1.23 9.69
CA ALA A 21 -8.12 -0.16 8.82
C ALA A 21 -6.85 0.53 9.35
N GLY A 22 -6.75 0.75 10.66
CA GLY A 22 -5.60 1.44 11.27
C GLY A 22 -4.31 0.64 11.23
N SER A 23 -4.38 -0.68 11.32
CA SER A 23 -3.20 -1.55 11.21
C SER A 23 -2.74 -1.64 9.76
N LEU A 24 -3.67 -1.90 8.83
CA LEU A 24 -3.40 -1.96 7.40
C LEU A 24 -2.80 -0.65 6.87
N PHE A 25 -3.35 0.51 7.27
CA PHE A 25 -2.83 1.81 6.87
C PHE A 25 -1.37 2.01 7.28
N LYS A 26 -0.99 1.63 8.51
CA LYS A 26 0.39 1.76 8.98
C LYS A 26 1.34 0.89 8.17
N LYS A 27 0.95 -0.35 7.85
CA LYS A 27 1.75 -1.27 7.03
C LYS A 27 1.96 -0.72 5.61
N LEU A 28 0.90 -0.21 4.99
CA LEU A 28 0.97 0.39 3.65
C LEU A 28 1.76 1.71 3.65
N LEU A 29 1.58 2.55 4.67
CA LEU A 29 2.34 3.79 4.81
C LEU A 29 3.84 3.51 4.94
N VAL A 30 4.23 2.58 5.82
CA VAL A 30 5.63 2.17 5.99
C VAL A 30 6.18 1.56 4.70
N GLY A 31 5.43 0.66 4.05
CA GLY A 31 5.81 0.08 2.77
C GLY A 31 6.07 1.14 1.69
N SER A 32 5.17 2.12 1.57
CA SER A 32 5.31 3.21 0.60
C SER A 32 6.50 4.13 0.90
N LEU A 33 6.78 4.42 2.18
CA LEU A 33 7.94 5.20 2.58
C LEU A 33 9.24 4.48 2.24
N VAL A 34 9.33 3.18 2.54
CA VAL A 34 10.49 2.36 2.16
C VAL A 34 10.66 2.37 0.64
N MET A 35 9.59 2.13 -0.13
CA MET A 35 9.66 2.16 -1.59
C MET A 35 10.22 3.49 -2.13
N LEU A 36 9.72 4.62 -1.63
CA LEU A 36 10.11 5.95 -2.09
C LEU A 36 11.52 6.35 -1.61
N VAL A 37 11.88 6.06 -0.37
CA VAL A 37 13.20 6.40 0.18
C VAL A 37 14.29 5.64 -0.55
N PHE A 38 14.12 4.33 -0.75
CA PHE A 38 15.11 3.53 -1.46
C PHE A 38 15.14 3.86 -2.95
N GLY A 39 14.00 4.12 -3.59
CA GLY A 39 13.96 4.63 -4.96
C GLY A 39 14.74 5.94 -5.10
N TYR A 40 14.52 6.89 -4.21
CA TYR A 40 15.25 8.16 -4.17
C TYR A 40 16.75 7.96 -3.92
N MET A 41 17.14 7.08 -2.99
CA MET A 41 18.56 6.81 -2.72
C MET A 41 19.28 6.20 -3.94
N GLY A 42 18.59 5.37 -4.73
CA GLY A 42 19.11 4.84 -5.99
C GLY A 42 19.27 5.92 -7.07
N GLU A 43 18.28 6.80 -7.21
CA GLU A 43 18.30 7.90 -8.19
C GLU A 43 19.27 9.03 -7.83
N ALA A 44 19.43 9.33 -6.55
CA ALA A 44 20.34 10.36 -6.03
C ALA A 44 21.81 9.91 -5.98
N GLY A 45 22.11 8.65 -6.34
CA GLY A 45 23.47 8.09 -6.29
C GLY A 45 24.01 7.85 -4.88
N ILE A 46 23.16 7.93 -3.85
CA ILE A 46 23.50 7.65 -2.44
C ILE A 46 23.70 6.14 -2.25
N MET A 47 22.96 5.32 -3.00
CA MET A 47 23.08 3.87 -3.04
C MET A 47 23.22 3.39 -4.49
N ALA A 48 23.88 2.26 -4.72
CA ALA A 48 23.88 1.61 -6.02
C ALA A 48 22.44 1.31 -6.48
N ALA A 49 22.14 1.65 -7.74
CA ALA A 49 20.79 1.58 -8.31
C ALA A 49 20.15 0.19 -8.22
N TRP A 50 20.93 -0.88 -8.48
CA TRP A 50 20.42 -2.25 -8.47
C TRP A 50 19.91 -2.71 -7.09
N PRO A 51 20.71 -2.61 -6.00
CA PRO A 51 20.22 -2.87 -4.65
C PRO A 51 19.03 -2.01 -4.23
N ALA A 52 19.07 -0.71 -4.53
CA ALA A 52 17.99 0.23 -4.21
C ALA A 52 16.68 -0.16 -4.91
N PHE A 53 16.76 -0.55 -6.18
CA PHE A 53 15.62 -1.03 -6.96
C PHE A 53 15.02 -2.31 -6.39
N ILE A 54 15.85 -3.29 -6.02
CA ILE A 54 15.38 -4.56 -5.43
C ILE A 54 14.63 -4.30 -4.11
N ILE A 55 15.15 -3.43 -3.25
CA ILE A 55 14.50 -3.08 -1.98
C ILE A 55 13.16 -2.39 -2.23
N GLY A 56 13.11 -1.46 -3.19
CA GLY A 56 11.86 -0.81 -3.61
C GLY A 56 10.81 -1.81 -4.12
N CYS A 57 11.22 -2.74 -4.99
CA CYS A 57 10.34 -3.79 -5.49
C CYS A 57 9.84 -4.73 -4.39
N LEU A 58 10.69 -5.09 -3.41
CA LEU A 58 10.28 -5.91 -2.28
C LEU A 58 9.23 -5.21 -1.40
N ALA A 59 9.40 -3.90 -1.17
CA ALA A 59 8.42 -3.10 -0.44
C ALA A 59 7.08 -3.01 -1.21
N TRP A 60 7.11 -2.90 -2.53
CA TRP A 60 5.92 -2.92 -3.38
C TRP A 60 5.20 -4.27 -3.31
N VAL A 61 5.92 -5.38 -3.48
CA VAL A 61 5.35 -6.73 -3.37
C VAL A 61 4.77 -6.99 -1.97
N TYR A 62 5.42 -6.49 -0.92
CA TYR A 62 4.89 -6.56 0.44
C TYR A 62 3.54 -5.84 0.58
N MET A 63 3.40 -4.63 0.02
CA MET A 63 2.12 -3.92 0.04
C MET A 63 1.02 -4.68 -0.71
N ILE A 64 1.33 -5.27 -1.86
CA ILE A 64 0.39 -6.11 -2.61
C ILE A 64 -0.04 -7.33 -1.78
N TYR A 65 0.91 -8.00 -1.13
CA TYR A 65 0.63 -9.15 -0.27
C TYR A 65 -0.34 -8.79 0.87
N GLU A 66 -0.09 -7.68 1.56
CA GLU A 66 -0.92 -7.25 2.69
C GLU A 66 -2.37 -6.92 2.25
N LEU A 67 -2.53 -6.42 1.02
CA LEU A 67 -3.84 -6.14 0.41
C LEU A 67 -4.57 -7.41 -0.07
N TRP A 68 -3.86 -8.35 -0.72
CA TRP A 68 -4.48 -9.54 -1.35
C TRP A 68 -4.67 -10.72 -0.40
N ALA A 69 -3.73 -10.94 0.52
CA ALA A 69 -3.69 -12.13 1.37
C ALA A 69 -3.58 -11.81 2.87
N GLY A 70 -3.29 -10.56 3.21
CA GLY A 70 -3.15 -10.10 4.59
C GLY A 70 -4.43 -9.50 5.18
N GLU A 71 -4.25 -8.50 6.03
CA GLU A 71 -5.34 -7.85 6.77
C GLU A 71 -6.35 -7.16 5.85
N GLY A 72 -5.94 -6.71 4.66
CA GLY A 72 -6.80 -5.98 3.73
C GLY A 72 -7.94 -6.83 3.18
N LYS A 73 -7.68 -8.09 2.83
CA LYS A 73 -8.73 -9.01 2.36
C LYS A 73 -9.71 -9.37 3.46
N SER A 74 -9.21 -9.57 4.69
CA SER A 74 -10.05 -9.84 5.84
C SER A 74 -10.98 -8.66 6.17
N ALA A 75 -10.46 -7.43 6.04
CA ALA A 75 -11.22 -6.19 6.20
C ALA A 75 -12.33 -6.04 5.14
N CYS A 76 -12.02 -6.35 3.88
CA CYS A 76 -12.94 -6.26 2.75
C CYS A 76 -14.13 -7.23 2.87
N ASN A 77 -13.89 -8.46 3.35
CA ASN A 77 -14.94 -9.47 3.51
C ASN A 77 -16.06 -9.08 4.49
N THR A 78 -15.76 -8.20 5.45
CA THR A 78 -16.75 -7.71 6.42
C THR A 78 -17.44 -6.42 5.98
N ALA A 79 -17.02 -5.82 4.87
CA ALA A 79 -17.49 -4.53 4.39
C ALA A 79 -18.70 -4.65 3.44
N SER A 80 -19.39 -3.53 3.22
CA SER A 80 -20.53 -3.46 2.30
C SER A 80 -20.12 -3.69 0.83
N PRO A 81 -21.04 -4.12 -0.06
CA PRO A 81 -20.71 -4.38 -1.47
C PRO A 81 -20.09 -3.19 -2.21
N ALA A 82 -20.51 -1.96 -1.87
CA ALA A 82 -19.94 -0.74 -2.43
C ALA A 82 -18.48 -0.54 -2.00
N VAL A 83 -18.15 -0.84 -0.73
CA VAL A 83 -16.77 -0.75 -0.23
C VAL A 83 -15.90 -1.86 -0.83
N GLN A 84 -16.43 -3.06 -1.03
CA GLN A 84 -15.70 -4.13 -1.71
C GLN A 84 -15.36 -3.78 -3.16
N SER A 85 -16.30 -3.17 -3.89
CA SER A 85 -16.08 -2.71 -5.27
C SER A 85 -15.02 -1.59 -5.34
N ALA A 86 -15.09 -0.62 -4.42
CA ALA A 86 -14.10 0.44 -4.32
C ALA A 86 -12.70 -0.12 -3.97
N TYR A 87 -12.63 -1.05 -3.01
CA TYR A 87 -11.40 -1.73 -2.62
C TYR A 87 -10.76 -2.47 -3.80
N ASN A 88 -11.52 -3.28 -4.54
CA ASN A 88 -11.00 -4.02 -5.68
C ASN A 88 -10.51 -3.08 -6.81
N THR A 89 -11.24 -2.01 -7.12
CA THR A 89 -10.82 -1.01 -8.10
C THR A 89 -9.50 -0.35 -7.70
N MET A 90 -9.34 -0.03 -6.42
CA MET A 90 -8.12 0.58 -5.90
C MET A 90 -6.93 -0.39 -5.87
N MET A 91 -7.14 -1.68 -5.62
CA MET A 91 -6.07 -2.67 -5.75
C MET A 91 -5.50 -2.71 -7.17
N TYR A 92 -6.35 -2.55 -8.19
CA TYR A 92 -5.87 -2.49 -9.57
C TYR A 92 -4.93 -1.30 -9.82
N ILE A 93 -5.20 -0.13 -9.22
CA ILE A 93 -4.35 1.07 -9.34
C ILE A 93 -2.98 0.90 -8.66
N ILE A 94 -2.87 0.05 -7.64
CA ILE A 94 -1.59 -0.21 -6.97
C ILE A 94 -0.73 -1.20 -7.79
N ILE A 95 -1.37 -2.00 -8.64
CA ILE A 95 -0.73 -3.01 -9.49
C ILE A 95 -0.38 -2.45 -10.88
N PHE A 96 -1.23 -1.57 -11.43
CA PHE A 96 -1.14 -0.99 -12.78
C PHE A 96 -0.94 0.52 -12.74
#